data_AF-I3XQJ0-F1
#
_entry.id   AF-I3XQJ0-F1
#
_cell.length_a   1.000
_cell.length_b   1.000
_cell.length_c   1.000
_cell.angle_alpha   90.00
_cell.angle_beta   90.00
_cell.angle_gamma   90.00
#
_symmetry.space_group_name_H-M   'P 1'
#
loop_
_entity.id
_entity.type
_entity.pdbx_description
1 polymer ?
#
loop_
_entity_poly.entity_id
_entity_poly.type
_entity_poly.pdbx_seq_one_letter_code
_entity_poly.pdbx_strand_id
1 'polypeptide(L)'
;MKCYTTANEGLKSKGVEVVVDCVIEEAVVINDISDVRGIIEKHLEAVFKDAGKGILVFDSNESIGSTHMLYRFKYRALDTSGEYIGVRIVVRNNRASRILFTIPRGYIHLVRFENMYNPLRELHTNNEEGPGAPGQTYIPNMIVYNILGVPSIDVAEWRLEVVGSVEKPVSLSLKDLYELGVETLRMNFHCVTGWSVRSLEFTGVRLSRIMEIVAPRHNVEWMFTESLDGYTTIVPYSDGVKGIVALEMNGKPLDILHGYPARLIIPHLYGWKSAKWVSRIILSEEYRDGYWEALGYHPRGRVDLEERFKQY
;
A
#
# COMPACT_ATOMS: atom_id res chain seq x y z
N MET A 1 14.98 -7.50 -18.66
CA MET A 1 14.54 -6.46 -17.72
C MET A 1 13.02 -6.38 -17.74
N LYS A 2 12.38 -6.75 -16.63
CA LYS A 2 10.92 -6.65 -16.46
C LYS A 2 10.60 -5.41 -15.64
N CYS A 3 10.05 -4.40 -16.28
CA CYS A 3 9.58 -3.18 -15.64
C CYS A 3 8.10 -2.98 -15.91
N TYR A 4 7.39 -2.48 -14.92
CA TYR A 4 5.97 -2.21 -14.93
C TYR A 4 5.72 -0.74 -14.63
N THR A 5 4.66 -0.18 -15.20
CA THR A 5 4.28 1.20 -14.93
C THR A 5 2.94 1.27 -14.22
N THR A 6 2.86 2.16 -13.25
CA THR A 6 1.64 2.40 -12.50
C THR A 6 1.47 3.89 -12.23
N ALA A 7 0.24 4.35 -12.25
CA ALA A 7 -0.14 5.72 -11.93
C ALA A 7 -1.18 5.67 -10.81
N ASN A 8 -1.08 6.61 -9.87
CA ASN A 8 -1.98 6.68 -8.73
C ASN A 8 -2.28 8.14 -8.40
N GLU A 9 -3.55 8.49 -8.22
CA GLU A 9 -3.96 9.88 -7.98
C GLU A 9 -3.38 10.45 -6.68
N GLY A 10 -3.27 9.64 -5.62
CA GLY A 10 -2.62 10.05 -4.38
C GLY A 10 -1.14 10.37 -4.59
N LEU A 11 -0.44 9.65 -5.48
CA LEU A 11 0.94 9.96 -5.85
C LEU A 11 1.06 11.20 -6.74
N LYS A 12 0.11 11.40 -7.67
CA LYS A 12 0.05 12.62 -8.50
C LYS A 12 -0.09 13.89 -7.65
N SER A 13 -0.88 13.82 -6.57
CA SER A 13 -0.98 14.92 -5.59
C SER A 13 0.36 15.28 -4.91
N LYS A 14 1.33 14.35 -4.93
CA LYS A 14 2.69 14.50 -4.43
C LYS A 14 3.71 14.78 -5.54
N GLY A 15 3.27 15.13 -6.74
CA GLY A 15 4.14 15.43 -7.88
C GLY A 15 4.77 14.21 -8.55
N VAL A 16 4.22 13.01 -8.34
CA VAL A 16 4.65 11.78 -9.00
C VAL A 16 3.59 11.37 -10.02
N GLU A 17 3.88 11.52 -11.31
CA GLU A 17 2.94 11.14 -12.36
C GLU A 17 2.87 9.62 -12.52
N VAL A 18 4.04 9.00 -12.65
CA VAL A 18 4.18 7.58 -12.97
C VAL A 18 5.23 6.97 -12.04
N VAL A 19 5.01 5.73 -11.62
CA VAL A 19 6.03 4.90 -11.01
C VAL A 19 6.45 3.82 -12.00
N VAL A 20 7.75 3.69 -12.23
CA VAL A 20 8.35 2.58 -12.97
C VAL A 20 8.95 1.61 -11.96
N ASP A 21 8.47 0.39 -11.95
CA ASP A 21 8.83 -0.66 -10.98
C ASP A 21 9.50 -1.83 -11.70
N CYS A 22 10.78 -2.05 -11.45
CA CYS A 22 11.61 -3.00 -12.18
C CYS A 22 12.11 -4.14 -11.29
N VAL A 23 12.05 -5.36 -11.82
CA VAL A 23 12.63 -6.57 -11.24
C VAL A 23 14.13 -6.63 -11.54
N ILE A 24 14.93 -6.91 -10.50
CA ILE A 24 16.35 -7.21 -10.61
C ILE A 24 16.47 -8.74 -10.77
N GLU A 25 16.61 -9.20 -12.02
CA GLU A 25 16.50 -10.62 -12.41
C GLU A 25 17.53 -11.53 -11.70
N GLU A 26 18.74 -11.03 -11.45
CA GLU A 26 19.76 -11.71 -10.65
C GLU A 26 19.95 -10.96 -9.34
N ALA A 27 19.45 -11.53 -8.24
CA ALA A 27 19.52 -10.89 -6.94
C ALA A 27 20.97 -10.56 -6.56
N VAL A 28 21.30 -9.26 -6.55
CA VAL A 28 22.65 -8.75 -6.31
C VAL A 28 22.89 -8.66 -4.80
N VAL A 29 24.03 -9.18 -4.34
CA VAL A 29 24.46 -9.04 -2.95
C VAL A 29 24.94 -7.61 -2.72
N ILE A 30 24.42 -6.96 -1.69
CA ILE A 30 24.75 -5.60 -1.30
C ILE A 30 25.67 -5.65 -0.09
N ASN A 31 26.91 -5.18 -0.26
CA ASN A 31 27.88 -5.04 0.81
C ASN A 31 27.95 -3.60 1.31
N ASP A 32 27.90 -2.64 0.37
CA ASP A 32 27.92 -1.22 0.69
C ASP A 32 27.06 -0.38 -0.28
N ILE A 33 27.06 0.93 -0.06
CA ILE A 33 26.23 1.87 -0.82
C ILE A 33 26.64 1.99 -2.30
N SER A 34 27.88 1.64 -2.65
CA SER A 34 28.40 1.67 -4.02
C SER A 34 27.76 0.58 -4.86
N ASP A 35 27.52 -0.60 -4.28
CA ASP A 35 26.77 -1.68 -4.94
C ASP A 35 25.36 -1.21 -5.31
N VAL A 36 24.69 -0.51 -4.38
CA VAL A 36 23.36 0.06 -4.59
C VAL A 36 23.39 1.10 -5.72
N ARG A 37 24.39 1.98 -5.75
CA ARG A 37 24.57 2.98 -6.83
C ARG A 37 24.76 2.32 -8.19
N GLY A 38 25.61 1.31 -8.29
CA GLY A 38 25.86 0.61 -9.56
C GLY A 38 24.61 -0.05 -10.13
N ILE A 39 23.74 -0.59 -9.26
CA ILE A 39 22.42 -1.11 -9.68
C ILE A 39 21.56 0.02 -10.25
N ILE A 40 21.50 1.19 -9.58
CA ILE A 40 20.70 2.33 -10.03
C ILE A 40 21.17 2.80 -11.40
N GLU A 41 22.47 3.04 -11.57
CA GLU A 41 23.04 3.54 -12.83
C GLU A 41 22.73 2.62 -14.00
N LYS A 42 22.92 1.30 -13.83
CA LYS A 42 22.58 0.29 -14.84
C LYS A 42 21.09 0.34 -15.25
N HIS A 43 20.19 0.54 -14.29
CA HIS A 43 18.75 0.57 -14.57
C HIS A 43 18.30 1.94 -15.10
N LEU A 44 18.92 3.05 -14.71
CA LEU A 44 18.64 4.38 -15.26
C LEU A 44 18.86 4.39 -16.77
N GLU A 45 19.98 3.86 -17.25
CA GLU A 45 20.30 3.75 -18.68
C GLU A 45 19.29 2.89 -19.45
N ALA A 46 18.82 1.81 -18.81
CA ALA A 46 17.85 0.91 -19.41
C ALA A 46 16.43 1.48 -19.43
N VAL A 47 16.08 2.33 -18.45
CA VAL A 47 14.72 2.85 -18.27
C VAL A 47 14.47 4.15 -19.02
N PHE A 48 15.43 5.07 -19.02
CA PHE A 48 15.25 6.40 -19.59
C PHE A 48 16.02 6.53 -20.90
N LYS A 49 15.32 6.91 -21.98
CA LYS A 49 15.97 7.23 -23.26
C LYS A 49 16.96 8.37 -23.04
N ASP A 50 18.20 8.18 -23.45
CA ASP A 50 19.24 9.21 -23.32
C ASP A 50 19.28 9.74 -21.89
N ALA A 51 19.19 8.85 -20.88
CA ALA A 51 19.40 9.17 -19.48
C ALA A 51 20.73 9.91 -19.40
N GLY A 52 20.67 11.24 -19.48
CA GLY A 52 21.84 12.02 -19.82
C GLY A 52 22.89 11.90 -18.74
N LYS A 53 24.00 12.62 -18.93
CA LYS A 53 24.82 12.97 -17.77
C LYS A 53 23.88 13.59 -16.72
N GLY A 54 23.88 13.01 -15.54
CA GLY A 54 22.98 13.36 -14.46
C GLY A 54 23.68 13.21 -13.13
N ILE A 55 23.03 13.67 -12.06
CA ILE A 55 23.57 13.59 -10.71
C ILE A 55 22.67 12.68 -9.90
N LEU A 56 23.24 11.57 -9.43
CA LEU A 56 22.60 10.66 -8.48
C LEU A 56 23.04 11.02 -7.06
N VAL A 57 22.09 11.42 -6.24
CA VAL A 57 22.32 11.85 -4.85
C VAL A 57 21.67 10.85 -3.91
N PHE A 58 22.44 10.34 -2.95
CA PHE A 58 21.89 9.55 -1.85
C PHE A 58 21.06 10.45 -0.93
N ASP A 59 19.86 10.02 -0.60
CA ASP A 59 18.92 10.78 0.23
C ASP A 59 18.84 10.19 1.64
N SER A 60 18.53 8.91 1.75
CA SER A 60 18.35 8.22 3.04
C SER A 60 18.31 6.71 2.89
N ASN A 61 18.48 5.99 3.99
CA ASN A 61 18.12 4.58 4.11
C ASN A 61 17.36 4.32 5.41
N GLU A 62 16.46 3.34 5.38
CA GLU A 62 15.55 3.03 6.48
C GLU A 62 15.40 1.51 6.62
N SER A 63 15.57 0.99 7.84
CA SER A 63 15.22 -0.39 8.16
C SER A 63 13.71 -0.55 8.22
N ILE A 64 13.17 -1.53 7.49
CA ILE A 64 11.74 -1.83 7.44
C ILE A 64 11.54 -3.23 8.04
N GLY A 65 11.16 -3.28 9.32
CA GLY A 65 11.20 -4.52 10.10
C GLY A 65 12.63 -5.00 10.35
N SER A 66 12.84 -6.32 10.44
CA SER A 66 14.16 -6.91 10.72
C SER A 66 14.89 -7.41 9.48
N THR A 67 14.21 -7.52 8.34
CA THR A 67 14.74 -8.22 7.15
C THR A 67 14.94 -7.32 5.93
N HIS A 68 14.38 -6.10 5.93
CA HIS A 68 14.42 -5.20 4.79
C HIS A 68 15.15 -3.88 5.11
N MET A 69 15.88 -3.38 4.12
CA MET A 69 16.46 -2.04 4.08
C MET A 69 15.97 -1.33 2.82
N LEU A 70 15.39 -0.16 2.97
CA LEU A 70 14.93 0.69 1.88
C LEU A 70 15.92 1.82 1.67
N TYR A 71 16.59 1.85 0.52
CA TYR A 71 17.47 2.94 0.12
C TYR A 71 16.72 3.92 -0.77
N ARG A 72 16.93 5.22 -0.56
CA ARG A 72 16.34 6.31 -1.34
C ARG A 72 17.43 7.18 -1.95
N PHE A 73 17.26 7.50 -3.22
CA PHE A 73 18.11 8.41 -3.97
C PHE A 73 17.26 9.39 -4.77
N LYS A 74 17.89 10.48 -5.21
CA LYS A 74 17.34 11.46 -6.13
C LYS A 74 18.25 11.52 -7.35
N TYR A 75 17.69 11.33 -8.53
CA TYR A 75 18.40 11.50 -9.79
C TYR A 75 17.92 12.77 -10.49
N ARG A 76 18.86 13.61 -10.92
CA ARG A 76 18.59 14.82 -11.71
C ARG A 76 19.27 14.72 -13.06
N ALA A 77 18.49 14.81 -14.13
CA ALA A 77 19.06 15.00 -15.46
C ALA A 77 19.53 16.46 -15.63
N LEU A 78 20.70 16.68 -16.24
CA LEU A 78 21.33 18.00 -16.32
C LEU A 78 20.56 19.01 -17.20
N ASP A 79 19.66 18.54 -18.06
CA ASP A 79 18.94 19.30 -19.10
C ASP A 79 17.47 19.62 -18.76
N THR A 80 17.04 19.37 -17.51
CA THR A 80 15.63 19.47 -17.10
C THR A 80 15.36 20.54 -16.04
N SER A 81 14.07 20.84 -15.84
CA SER A 81 13.43 21.91 -15.06
C SER A 81 13.74 22.01 -13.56
N GLY A 82 14.73 21.26 -13.04
CA GLY A 82 15.10 21.24 -11.63
C GLY A 82 14.31 20.26 -10.76
N GLU A 83 13.39 19.50 -11.35
CA GLU A 83 12.74 18.34 -10.73
C GLU A 83 13.72 17.14 -10.63
N TYR A 84 13.44 16.20 -9.72
CA TYR A 84 14.25 14.99 -9.53
C TYR A 84 13.38 13.74 -9.71
N ILE A 85 13.95 12.72 -10.34
CA ILE A 85 13.42 11.36 -10.32
C ILE A 85 13.77 10.75 -8.96
N GLY A 86 12.77 10.32 -8.20
CA GLY A 86 13.01 9.58 -6.96
C GLY A 86 13.35 8.14 -7.28
N VAL A 87 14.41 7.59 -6.68
CA VAL A 87 14.82 6.19 -6.87
C VAL A 87 14.74 5.47 -5.52
N ARG A 88 14.16 4.27 -5.51
CA ARG A 88 14.04 3.43 -4.32
C ARG A 88 14.57 2.03 -4.64
N ILE A 89 15.40 1.49 -3.76
CA ILE A 89 15.84 0.09 -3.82
C ILE A 89 15.47 -0.60 -2.53
N VAL A 90 14.79 -1.74 -2.66
CA VAL A 90 14.46 -2.62 -1.55
C VAL A 90 15.49 -3.74 -1.51
N VAL A 91 16.17 -3.86 -0.37
CA VAL A 91 17.15 -4.92 -0.11
C VAL A 91 16.60 -5.79 1.00
N ARG A 92 16.46 -7.11 0.74
CA ARG A 92 16.05 -8.10 1.73
C ARG A 92 17.21 -9.04 2.01
N ASN A 93 17.61 -9.19 3.27
CA ASN A 93 18.74 -10.06 3.67
C ASN A 93 20.00 -9.82 2.80
N ASN A 94 20.38 -8.55 2.63
CA ASN A 94 21.49 -8.09 1.78
C ASN A 94 21.35 -8.41 0.29
N ARG A 95 20.15 -8.72 -0.21
CA ARG A 95 19.91 -8.94 -1.64
C ARG A 95 18.90 -7.95 -2.19
N ALA A 96 19.30 -7.20 -3.21
CA ALA A 96 18.41 -6.31 -3.93
C ALA A 96 17.58 -7.13 -4.94
N SER A 97 16.26 -6.96 -4.91
CA SER A 97 15.34 -7.66 -5.83
C SER A 97 14.54 -6.72 -6.71
N ARG A 98 14.31 -5.47 -6.29
CA ARG A 98 13.49 -4.50 -7.02
C ARG A 98 14.04 -3.09 -6.91
N ILE A 99 13.86 -2.33 -7.98
CA ILE A 99 14.19 -0.90 -8.05
C ILE A 99 12.98 -0.15 -8.60
N LEU A 100 12.64 0.97 -7.96
CA LEU A 100 11.50 1.79 -8.32
C LEU A 100 11.94 3.22 -8.62
N PHE A 101 11.33 3.79 -9.66
CA PHE A 101 11.52 5.17 -10.08
C PHE A 101 10.18 5.92 -9.98
N THR A 102 10.11 6.95 -9.16
CA THR A 102 8.96 7.88 -9.11
C THR A 102 9.24 9.06 -10.03
N ILE A 103 8.48 9.15 -11.11
CA ILE A 103 8.71 10.06 -12.24
C ILE A 103 7.78 11.27 -12.10
N PRO A 104 8.32 12.49 -11.95
CA PRO A 104 7.50 13.69 -12.01
C PRO A 104 7.08 14.00 -13.45
N ARG A 105 6.06 14.85 -13.60
CA ARG A 105 5.43 15.12 -14.90
C ARG A 105 6.41 15.60 -15.98
N GLY A 106 7.43 16.38 -15.60
CA GLY A 106 8.46 16.86 -16.52
C GLY A 106 9.26 15.75 -17.20
N TYR A 107 9.31 14.54 -16.63
CA TYR A 107 10.16 13.44 -17.09
C TYR A 107 9.40 12.29 -17.76
N ILE A 108 8.07 12.36 -17.89
CA ILE A 108 7.25 11.26 -18.46
C ILE A 108 7.73 10.88 -19.86
N HIS A 109 8.09 11.87 -20.67
CA HIS A 109 8.53 11.67 -22.06
C HIS A 109 9.80 10.82 -22.20
N LEU A 110 10.52 10.54 -21.10
CA LEU A 110 11.71 9.68 -21.09
C LEU A 110 11.39 8.21 -20.79
N VAL A 111 10.19 7.89 -20.29
CA VAL A 111 9.78 6.54 -19.87
C VAL A 111 9.39 5.69 -21.09
N ARG A 112 9.80 4.42 -21.11
CA ARG A 112 9.63 3.50 -22.26
C ARG A 112 8.75 2.26 -22.04
N PHE A 113 8.13 2.10 -20.86
CA PHE A 113 7.42 0.85 -20.53
C PHE A 113 5.92 1.08 -20.38
N GLU A 114 5.15 0.10 -20.83
CA GLU A 114 3.69 0.02 -20.66
C GLU A 114 3.28 -1.41 -20.23
N ASN A 115 4.08 -2.08 -19.39
CA ASN A 115 3.68 -3.39 -18.87
C ASN A 115 2.89 -3.25 -17.59
N MET A 116 1.88 -4.10 -17.42
CA MET A 116 1.12 -4.24 -16.17
C MET A 116 1.73 -5.33 -15.30
N TYR A 117 1.83 -5.05 -14.01
CA TYR A 117 2.29 -5.99 -13.00
C TYR A 117 1.21 -7.03 -12.68
N ASN A 118 1.59 -8.31 -12.58
CA ASN A 118 0.68 -9.41 -12.24
C ASN A 118 0.99 -9.95 -10.82
N PRO A 119 0.12 -9.70 -9.83
CA PRO A 119 0.34 -10.09 -8.43
C PRO A 119 0.12 -11.58 -8.16
N LEU A 120 -0.56 -12.33 -9.03
CA LEU A 120 -1.03 -13.69 -8.73
C LEU A 120 0.13 -14.63 -8.39
N ARG A 121 1.29 -14.43 -9.01
CA ARG A 121 2.51 -15.20 -8.72
C ARG A 121 2.98 -15.08 -7.28
N GLU A 122 2.77 -13.91 -6.66
CA GLU A 122 3.19 -13.63 -5.29
C GLU A 122 2.18 -14.14 -4.26
N LEU A 123 0.94 -14.37 -4.69
CA LEU A 123 -0.13 -14.87 -3.83
C LEU A 123 -0.09 -16.39 -3.62
N HIS A 124 0.75 -17.13 -4.34
CA HIS A 124 0.81 -18.60 -4.27
C HIS A 124 1.58 -19.17 -3.05
N THR A 125 2.03 -18.33 -2.13
CA THR A 125 2.68 -18.79 -0.89
C THR A 125 1.66 -19.38 0.09
N ASN A 126 2.00 -20.57 0.61
CA ASN A 126 1.19 -21.54 1.34
C ASN A 126 0.20 -20.97 2.39
N ASN A 127 -0.89 -21.72 2.62
CA ASN A 127 -1.80 -21.60 3.78
C ASN A 127 -1.11 -21.84 5.15
N GLU A 128 0.22 -21.77 5.22
CA GLU A 128 0.98 -21.99 6.44
C GLU A 128 0.98 -20.70 7.27
N GLU A 129 0.60 -20.84 8.54
CA GLU A 129 0.73 -19.77 9.55
C GLU A 129 2.22 -19.55 9.87
N GLY A 130 2.67 -18.29 9.85
CA GLY A 130 4.04 -17.92 10.18
C GLY A 130 4.28 -17.83 11.70
N PRO A 131 5.51 -17.55 12.15
CA PRO A 131 5.92 -17.59 13.56
C PRO A 131 5.40 -16.41 14.41
N GLY A 132 4.26 -15.81 14.05
CA GLY A 132 3.69 -14.63 14.71
C GLY A 132 3.96 -13.33 13.96
N ALA A 133 4.56 -12.34 14.61
CA ALA A 133 4.79 -11.01 14.03
C ALA A 133 6.30 -10.68 13.91
N PRO A 134 7.04 -11.35 13.00
CA PRO A 134 8.48 -11.15 12.84
C PRO A 134 8.84 -9.71 12.48
N GLY A 135 9.98 -9.25 13.02
CA GLY A 135 10.49 -7.89 12.77
C GLY A 135 9.59 -6.79 13.31
N GLN A 136 8.96 -7.02 14.48
CA GLN A 136 8.07 -6.08 15.14
C GLN A 136 8.50 -5.78 16.58
N THR A 137 8.46 -4.50 16.94
CA THR A 137 8.69 -4.02 18.31
C THR A 137 7.38 -3.50 18.88
N TYR A 138 6.97 -4.00 20.05
CA TYR A 138 5.74 -3.53 20.69
C TYR A 138 5.95 -2.17 21.36
N ILE A 139 5.07 -1.22 21.04
CA ILE A 139 5.02 0.12 21.59
C ILE A 139 3.65 0.35 22.26
N PRO A 140 3.53 1.30 23.21
CA PRO A 140 2.29 1.47 23.97
C PRO A 140 1.14 2.05 23.15
N ASN A 141 1.43 2.87 22.12
CA ASN A 141 0.42 3.59 21.35
C ASN A 141 0.74 3.56 19.85
N MET A 142 -0.29 3.66 19.01
CA MET A 142 -0.12 3.72 17.57
C MET A 142 0.60 5.00 17.14
N ILE A 143 1.54 4.89 16.20
CA ILE A 143 2.06 6.06 15.49
C ILE A 143 1.05 6.44 14.39
N VAL A 144 0.68 7.71 14.34
CA VAL A 144 -0.27 8.23 13.35
C VAL A 144 0.48 8.60 12.07
N TYR A 145 0.09 7.96 10.96
CA TYR A 145 0.53 8.34 9.61
C TYR A 145 -0.64 8.91 8.81
N ASN A 146 -0.48 10.15 8.30
CA ASN A 146 -1.46 10.88 7.49
C ASN A 146 -0.79 11.36 6.20
N ILE A 147 -0.40 10.42 5.34
CA ILE A 147 0.53 10.69 4.21
C ILE A 147 -0.03 11.71 3.20
N LEU A 148 -1.35 11.73 3.00
CA LEU A 148 -2.04 12.67 2.12
C LEU A 148 -2.77 13.81 2.89
N GLY A 149 -2.58 13.89 4.20
CA GLY A 149 -3.23 14.88 5.07
C GLY A 149 -4.41 14.31 5.85
N VAL A 150 -5.18 15.19 6.48
CA VAL A 150 -6.41 14.85 7.20
C VAL A 150 -7.57 15.50 6.45
N PRO A 151 -8.58 14.74 6.00
CA PRO A 151 -9.70 15.29 5.25
C PRO A 151 -10.62 16.10 6.16
N SER A 152 -11.32 17.08 5.59
CA SER A 152 -12.48 17.71 6.22
C SER A 152 -13.71 16.85 5.89
N ILE A 153 -14.52 16.53 6.89
CA ILE A 153 -15.63 15.57 6.76
C ILE A 153 -16.89 16.18 7.36
N ASP A 154 -17.95 16.26 6.54
CA ASP A 154 -19.32 16.38 7.03
C ASP A 154 -19.90 14.97 7.17
N VAL A 155 -20.08 14.53 8.41
CA VAL A 155 -20.54 13.17 8.72
C VAL A 155 -21.98 12.93 8.26
N ALA A 156 -22.81 13.98 8.20
CA ALA A 156 -24.20 13.85 7.77
C ALA A 156 -24.29 13.47 6.28
N GLU A 157 -23.35 13.98 5.48
CA GLU A 157 -23.24 13.72 4.05
C GLU A 157 -22.32 12.55 3.72
N TRP A 158 -21.46 12.14 4.65
CA TRP A 158 -20.55 11.02 4.44
C TRP A 158 -21.30 9.71 4.17
N ARG A 159 -20.80 8.96 3.19
CA ARG A 159 -21.27 7.61 2.84
C ARG A 159 -20.08 6.69 2.62
N LEU A 160 -20.28 5.41 2.96
CA LEU A 160 -19.47 4.30 2.49
C LEU A 160 -20.18 3.65 1.30
N GLU A 161 -19.59 3.74 0.12
CA GLU A 161 -20.07 3.04 -1.07
C GLU A 161 -19.41 1.66 -1.20
N VAL A 162 -20.20 0.66 -1.60
CA VAL A 162 -19.68 -0.67 -1.94
C VAL A 162 -20.20 -1.04 -3.32
N VAL A 163 -19.28 -1.06 -4.29
CA VAL A 163 -19.58 -1.06 -5.72
C VAL A 163 -18.63 -1.98 -6.50
N GLY A 164 -18.71 -1.95 -7.84
CA GLY A 164 -17.90 -2.77 -8.73
C GLY A 164 -18.63 -4.05 -9.14
N SER A 165 -17.95 -5.19 -9.02
CA SER A 165 -18.49 -6.50 -9.39
C SER A 165 -19.40 -7.08 -8.29
N VAL A 166 -20.52 -6.41 -8.07
CA VAL A 166 -21.56 -6.75 -7.08
C VAL A 166 -22.94 -6.73 -7.74
N GLU A 167 -23.88 -7.53 -7.24
CA GLU A 167 -25.26 -7.52 -7.74
C GLU A 167 -26.11 -6.38 -7.17
N LYS A 168 -25.83 -5.95 -5.93
CA LYS A 168 -26.58 -4.92 -5.22
C LYS A 168 -25.63 -3.87 -4.65
N PRO A 169 -25.17 -2.89 -5.45
CA PRO A 169 -24.35 -1.80 -4.93
C PRO A 169 -25.10 -1.03 -3.83
N VAL A 170 -24.38 -0.60 -2.79
CA VAL A 170 -24.96 0.15 -1.67
C VAL A 170 -24.18 1.43 -1.39
N SER A 171 -24.86 2.37 -0.75
CA SER A 171 -24.29 3.59 -0.18
C SER A 171 -24.83 3.72 1.24
N LEU A 172 -23.96 3.49 2.23
CA LEU A 172 -24.32 3.37 3.63
C LEU A 172 -23.88 4.63 4.39
N SER A 173 -24.80 5.26 5.11
CA SER A 173 -24.47 6.31 6.09
C SER A 173 -23.84 5.71 7.34
N LEU A 174 -23.30 6.58 8.21
CA LEU A 174 -22.83 6.14 9.53
C LEU A 174 -23.94 5.47 10.35
N LYS A 175 -25.18 5.99 10.25
CA LYS A 175 -26.35 5.41 10.92
C LYS A 175 -26.65 4.00 10.41
N ASP A 176 -26.65 3.81 9.09
CA ASP A 176 -26.90 2.51 8.48
C ASP A 176 -25.87 1.47 8.96
N LEU A 177 -24.59 1.86 9.08
CA LEU A 177 -23.55 0.96 9.59
C LEU A 177 -23.82 0.51 11.03
N TYR A 178 -24.25 1.40 11.93
CA TYR A 178 -24.66 1.00 13.27
C TYR A 178 -25.89 0.07 13.25
N GLU A 179 -26.86 0.32 12.37
CA GLU A 179 -28.08 -0.48 12.23
C GLU A 179 -27.84 -1.88 11.64
N LEU A 180 -26.78 -2.08 10.85
CA LEU A 180 -26.33 -3.40 10.38
C LEU A 180 -25.79 -4.30 11.51
N GLY A 181 -25.58 -3.74 12.71
CA GLY A 181 -25.03 -4.43 13.86
C GLY A 181 -23.52 -4.44 13.87
N VAL A 182 -22.95 -3.98 14.98
CA VAL A 182 -21.51 -3.86 15.19
C VAL A 182 -20.97 -4.97 16.08
N GLU A 183 -19.72 -5.35 15.84
CA GLU A 183 -18.98 -6.35 16.61
C GLU A 183 -17.64 -5.75 17.03
N THR A 184 -17.19 -6.10 18.24
CA THR A 184 -15.86 -5.70 18.74
C THR A 184 -14.83 -6.77 18.40
N LEU A 185 -13.79 -6.35 17.69
CA LEU A 185 -12.62 -7.14 17.35
C LEU A 185 -11.44 -6.70 18.21
N ARG A 186 -10.91 -7.64 18.99
CA ARG A 186 -9.67 -7.44 19.75
C ARG A 186 -8.50 -8.03 18.97
N MET A 187 -7.49 -7.21 18.66
CA MET A 187 -6.35 -7.63 17.86
C MET A 187 -5.04 -6.93 18.28
N ASN A 188 -3.92 -7.51 17.87
CA ASN A 188 -2.66 -6.78 17.83
C ASN A 188 -2.56 -6.07 16.48
N PHE A 189 -2.18 -4.80 16.47
CA PHE A 189 -1.97 -4.03 15.25
C PHE A 189 -0.49 -4.00 14.89
N HIS A 190 -0.16 -4.24 13.62
CA HIS A 190 1.21 -4.37 13.15
C HIS A 190 1.49 -3.37 12.03
N CYS A 191 2.45 -2.47 12.25
CA CYS A 191 2.90 -1.54 11.22
C CYS A 191 4.01 -2.15 10.36
N VAL A 192 4.00 -1.84 9.07
CA VAL A 192 5.05 -2.29 8.14
C VAL A 192 6.41 -1.69 8.45
N THR A 193 6.49 -0.56 9.16
CA THR A 193 7.77 0.03 9.56
C THR A 193 8.42 -0.69 10.74
N GLY A 194 7.74 -1.68 11.35
CA GLY A 194 8.34 -2.55 12.37
C GLY A 194 7.92 -2.26 13.81
N TRP A 195 6.82 -1.52 14.03
CA TRP A 195 6.22 -1.37 15.36
C TRP A 195 4.84 -2.02 15.45
N SER A 196 4.46 -2.47 16.64
CA SER A 196 3.17 -3.11 16.91
C SER A 196 2.53 -2.59 18.20
N VAL A 197 1.20 -2.69 18.30
CA VAL A 197 0.44 -2.34 19.51
C VAL A 197 -0.44 -3.52 19.90
N ARG A 198 -0.47 -3.87 21.19
CA ARG A 198 -1.22 -5.02 21.69
C ARG A 198 -2.67 -4.67 22.00
N SER A 199 -3.54 -5.67 21.88
CA SER A 199 -4.87 -5.67 22.50
C SER A 199 -5.72 -4.43 22.18
N LEU A 200 -5.62 -3.93 20.94
CA LEU A 200 -6.51 -2.87 20.47
C LEU A 200 -7.89 -3.45 20.21
N GLU A 201 -8.91 -2.69 20.56
CA GLU A 201 -10.30 -3.04 20.32
C GLU A 201 -10.86 -2.11 19.26
N PHE A 202 -11.38 -2.69 18.19
CA PHE A 202 -12.08 -1.96 17.13
C PHE A 202 -13.51 -2.47 17.06
N THR A 203 -14.49 -1.58 17.18
CA THR A 203 -15.91 -1.94 17.06
C THR A 203 -16.47 -1.41 15.76
N GLY A 204 -17.18 -2.25 15.01
CA GLY A 204 -17.77 -1.88 13.73
C GLY A 204 -18.41 -3.03 12.99
N VAL A 205 -18.72 -2.83 11.70
CA VAL A 205 -19.47 -3.82 10.91
C VAL A 205 -18.51 -4.83 10.27
N ARG A 206 -18.80 -6.12 10.40
CA ARG A 206 -18.06 -7.16 9.66
C ARG A 206 -18.20 -6.95 8.16
N LEU A 207 -17.07 -6.95 7.44
CA LEU A 207 -17.13 -6.84 5.98
C LEU A 207 -17.91 -7.99 5.35
N SER A 208 -17.84 -9.20 5.91
CA SER A 208 -18.66 -10.34 5.47
C SER A 208 -20.17 -10.03 5.46
N ARG A 209 -20.68 -9.30 6.47
CA ARG A 209 -22.09 -8.89 6.53
C ARG A 209 -22.45 -7.90 5.42
N ILE A 210 -21.55 -6.97 5.12
CA ILE A 210 -21.71 -6.06 3.98
C ILE A 210 -21.69 -6.86 2.67
N MET A 211 -20.81 -7.87 2.55
CA MET A 211 -20.75 -8.75 1.38
C MET A 211 -22.04 -9.56 1.18
N GLU A 212 -22.68 -10.03 2.25
CA GLU A 212 -23.99 -10.70 2.16
C GLU A 212 -25.07 -9.81 1.53
N ILE A 213 -25.04 -8.50 1.83
CA ILE A 213 -26.00 -7.52 1.30
C ILE A 213 -25.73 -7.23 -0.18
N VAL A 214 -24.47 -6.95 -0.54
CA VAL A 214 -24.13 -6.53 -1.91
C VAL A 214 -24.08 -7.69 -2.91
N ALA A 215 -23.96 -8.92 -2.41
CA ALA A 215 -23.85 -10.15 -3.19
C ALA A 215 -22.78 -10.04 -4.31
N PRO A 216 -21.48 -10.14 -3.95
CA PRO A 216 -20.37 -10.13 -4.90
C PRO A 216 -20.52 -11.20 -5.98
N ARG A 217 -20.09 -10.89 -7.20
CA ARG A 217 -20.04 -11.88 -8.28
C ARG A 217 -18.95 -12.92 -8.02
N HIS A 218 -19.11 -14.09 -8.63
CA HIS A 218 -18.23 -15.25 -8.43
C HIS A 218 -16.79 -15.03 -8.89
N ASN A 219 -16.53 -14.07 -9.79
CA ASN A 219 -15.22 -13.74 -10.33
C ASN A 219 -14.48 -12.63 -9.55
N VAL A 220 -15.01 -12.18 -8.40
CA VAL A 220 -14.31 -11.18 -7.58
C VAL A 220 -13.04 -11.77 -6.99
N GLU A 221 -11.90 -11.16 -7.31
CA GLU A 221 -10.59 -11.53 -6.78
C GLU A 221 -10.02 -10.48 -5.82
N TRP A 222 -10.42 -9.21 -5.97
CA TRP A 222 -9.82 -8.08 -5.30
C TRP A 222 -10.84 -7.16 -4.64
N MET A 223 -10.40 -6.55 -3.53
CA MET A 223 -11.10 -5.48 -2.83
C MET A 223 -10.20 -4.24 -2.83
N PHE A 224 -10.58 -3.21 -3.60
CA PHE A 224 -9.88 -1.94 -3.68
C PHE A 224 -10.61 -0.90 -2.81
N THR A 225 -9.89 -0.25 -1.91
CA THR A 225 -10.45 0.75 -0.99
C THR A 225 -9.97 2.13 -1.36
N GLU A 226 -10.88 3.09 -1.40
CA GLU A 226 -10.63 4.52 -1.55
C GLU A 226 -10.98 5.26 -0.25
N SER A 227 -10.15 6.23 0.08
CA SER A 227 -10.29 7.11 1.24
C SER A 227 -10.56 8.55 0.82
N LEU A 228 -11.18 9.33 1.70
CA LEU A 228 -11.50 10.75 1.43
C LEU A 228 -10.28 11.64 1.22
N ASP A 229 -9.12 11.28 1.77
CA ASP A 229 -7.85 11.99 1.57
C ASP A 229 -7.15 11.61 0.25
N GLY A 230 -7.77 10.74 -0.57
CA GLY A 230 -7.20 10.20 -1.80
C GLY A 230 -6.31 8.97 -1.57
N TYR A 231 -6.20 8.46 -0.34
CA TYR A 231 -5.45 7.25 -0.07
C TYR A 231 -6.17 6.04 -0.69
N THR A 232 -5.40 5.11 -1.22
CA THR A 232 -5.91 3.90 -1.85
C THR A 232 -5.11 2.69 -1.43
N THR A 233 -5.77 1.54 -1.30
CA THR A 233 -5.10 0.26 -1.07
C THR A 233 -5.91 -0.87 -1.65
N ILE A 234 -5.24 -1.98 -1.97
CA ILE A 234 -5.84 -3.18 -2.53
C ILE A 234 -5.49 -4.39 -1.68
N VAL A 235 -6.41 -5.33 -1.56
CA VAL A 235 -6.17 -6.66 -0.96
C VAL A 235 -6.89 -7.74 -1.75
N PRO A 236 -6.42 -9.00 -1.71
CA PRO A 236 -7.22 -10.13 -2.17
C PRO A 236 -8.57 -10.12 -1.46
N TYR A 237 -9.65 -10.35 -2.20
CA TYR A 237 -11.01 -10.37 -1.66
C TYR A 237 -11.14 -11.33 -0.48
N SER A 238 -10.55 -12.53 -0.60
CA SER A 238 -10.53 -13.56 0.45
C SER A 238 -9.88 -13.12 1.76
N ASP A 239 -8.96 -12.16 1.73
CA ASP A 239 -8.37 -11.54 2.93
C ASP A 239 -9.19 -10.34 3.41
N GLY A 240 -9.66 -9.50 2.47
CA GLY A 240 -10.47 -8.32 2.76
C GLY A 240 -11.75 -8.63 3.53
N VAL A 241 -12.50 -9.66 3.12
CA VAL A 241 -13.78 -10.03 3.75
C VAL A 241 -13.68 -10.43 5.23
N LYS A 242 -12.48 -10.78 5.70
CA LYS A 242 -12.21 -11.13 7.11
C LYS A 242 -12.14 -9.89 8.02
N GLY A 243 -12.05 -8.70 7.43
CA GLY A 243 -11.94 -7.42 8.14
C GLY A 243 -13.25 -6.87 8.68
N ILE A 244 -13.15 -5.66 9.21
CA ILE A 244 -14.29 -4.85 9.68
C ILE A 244 -14.18 -3.42 9.16
N VAL A 245 -15.33 -2.78 8.96
CA VAL A 245 -15.45 -1.32 8.88
C VAL A 245 -15.60 -0.82 10.31
N ALA A 246 -14.49 -0.46 10.95
CA ALA A 246 -14.43 0.03 12.31
C ALA A 246 -14.95 1.47 12.39
N LEU A 247 -15.79 1.71 13.40
CA LEU A 247 -16.40 3.01 13.73
C LEU A 247 -15.85 3.55 15.06
N GLU A 248 -15.38 2.63 15.91
CA GLU A 248 -14.88 2.91 17.25
C GLU A 248 -13.53 2.23 17.48
N MET A 249 -12.75 2.81 18.39
CA MET A 249 -11.49 2.27 18.88
C MET A 249 -11.45 2.40 20.41
N ASN A 250 -11.18 1.29 21.09
CA ASN A 250 -11.10 1.19 22.55
C ASN A 250 -12.35 1.75 23.27
N GLY A 251 -13.54 1.37 22.78
CA GLY A 251 -14.84 1.72 23.36
C GLY A 251 -15.27 3.18 23.17
N LYS A 252 -14.62 3.91 22.27
CA LYS A 252 -14.98 5.29 21.90
C LYS A 252 -15.08 5.42 20.39
N PRO A 253 -15.90 6.35 19.87
CA PRO A 253 -15.83 6.73 18.46
C PRO A 253 -14.37 6.98 18.06
N LEU A 254 -14.02 6.56 16.83
CA LEU A 254 -12.71 6.90 16.27
C LEU A 254 -12.47 8.40 16.41
N ASP A 255 -11.23 8.80 16.70
CA ASP A 255 -10.84 10.18 16.46
C ASP A 255 -10.52 10.39 14.97
N ILE A 256 -10.45 11.65 14.58
CA ILE A 256 -10.17 12.00 13.18
C ILE A 256 -8.82 11.48 12.71
N LEU A 257 -7.79 11.45 13.55
CA LEU A 257 -6.45 10.96 13.18
C LEU A 257 -6.41 9.44 13.00
N HIS A 258 -7.32 8.73 13.67
CA HIS A 258 -7.51 7.29 13.56
C HIS A 258 -8.56 6.88 12.53
N GLY A 259 -9.26 7.84 11.89
CA GLY A 259 -10.06 7.58 10.70
C GLY A 259 -11.55 7.81 10.87
N TYR A 260 -12.00 8.56 11.86
CA TYR A 260 -13.41 8.95 11.99
C TYR A 260 -13.98 9.52 10.68
N PRO A 261 -15.18 9.13 10.22
CA PRO A 261 -16.16 8.32 10.94
C PRO A 261 -15.95 6.81 10.81
N ALA A 262 -15.19 6.34 9.82
CA ALA A 262 -14.98 4.92 9.59
C ALA A 262 -13.60 4.62 8.99
N ARG A 263 -13.02 3.50 9.42
CA ARG A 263 -11.79 2.94 8.84
C ARG A 263 -11.94 1.46 8.56
N LEU A 264 -11.13 0.95 7.64
CA LEU A 264 -10.92 -0.47 7.47
C LEU A 264 -9.94 -1.00 8.52
N ILE A 265 -10.20 -2.20 9.03
CA ILE A 265 -9.29 -2.99 9.87
C ILE A 265 -9.26 -4.44 9.36
N ILE A 266 -8.06 -4.96 9.05
CA ILE A 266 -7.86 -6.35 8.63
C ILE A 266 -6.78 -6.99 9.53
N PRO A 267 -7.15 -7.85 10.51
CA PRO A 267 -6.26 -8.23 11.61
C PRO A 267 -4.92 -8.88 11.26
N HIS A 268 -4.91 -9.73 10.23
CA HIS A 268 -3.73 -10.53 9.85
C HIS A 268 -2.82 -9.82 8.84
N LEU A 269 -3.20 -8.62 8.40
CA LEU A 269 -2.42 -7.81 7.46
C LEU A 269 -1.78 -6.63 8.17
N TYR A 270 -0.71 -6.11 7.58
CA TYR A 270 -0.07 -4.90 8.06
C TYR A 270 -0.97 -3.66 7.91
N GLY A 271 -0.72 -2.68 8.77
CA GLY A 271 -1.57 -1.51 8.99
C GLY A 271 -1.83 -0.62 7.78
N TRP A 272 -1.02 -0.66 6.71
CA TRP A 272 -1.29 0.15 5.52
C TRP A 272 -2.52 -0.37 4.74
N LYS A 273 -2.88 -1.65 4.89
CA LYS A 273 -4.12 -2.21 4.33
C LYS A 273 -5.36 -1.74 5.10
N SER A 274 -5.19 -1.28 6.33
CA SER A 274 -6.26 -0.78 7.19
C SER A 274 -6.51 0.71 6.92
N ALA A 275 -7.04 1.03 5.74
CA ALA A 275 -7.28 2.40 5.27
C ALA A 275 -8.17 3.22 6.21
N LYS A 276 -7.88 4.51 6.37
CA LYS A 276 -8.66 5.45 7.20
C LYS A 276 -9.61 6.27 6.35
N TRP A 277 -10.66 6.85 6.95
CA TRP A 277 -11.61 7.72 6.25
C TRP A 277 -12.17 7.06 4.99
N VAL A 278 -12.53 5.78 5.11
CA VAL A 278 -12.96 4.99 3.95
C VAL A 278 -14.20 5.61 3.33
N SER A 279 -14.25 5.69 2.02
CA SER A 279 -15.38 6.25 1.27
C SER A 279 -15.92 5.27 0.26
N ARG A 280 -15.08 4.45 -0.36
CA ARG A 280 -15.52 3.42 -1.33
C ARG A 280 -14.75 2.12 -1.16
N ILE A 281 -15.47 1.02 -1.30
CA ILE A 281 -14.94 -0.33 -1.49
C ILE A 281 -15.40 -0.81 -2.86
N ILE A 282 -14.45 -1.13 -3.72
CA ILE A 282 -14.67 -1.51 -5.10
C ILE A 282 -14.21 -2.95 -5.27
N LEU A 283 -15.14 -3.85 -5.58
CA LEU A 283 -14.82 -5.25 -5.85
C LEU A 283 -14.53 -5.45 -7.33
N SER A 284 -13.47 -6.17 -7.66
CA SER A 284 -13.06 -6.40 -9.05
C SER A 284 -12.41 -7.77 -9.24
N GLU A 285 -12.45 -8.26 -10.48
CA GLU A 285 -11.57 -9.35 -10.94
C GLU A 285 -10.16 -8.83 -11.20
N GLU A 286 -10.04 -7.60 -11.69
CA GLU A 286 -8.75 -7.03 -12.07
C GLU A 286 -7.99 -6.43 -10.88
N TYR A 287 -6.68 -6.64 -10.89
CA TYR A 287 -5.74 -6.01 -9.98
C TYR A 287 -5.37 -4.61 -10.43
N ARG A 288 -5.23 -3.69 -9.47
CA ARG A 288 -4.61 -2.38 -9.65
C ARG A 288 -3.92 -1.94 -8.37
N ASP A 289 -2.79 -1.25 -8.51
CA ASP A 289 -2.04 -0.74 -7.36
C ASP A 289 -2.81 0.35 -6.61
N GLY A 290 -2.83 0.23 -5.28
CA GLY A 290 -3.10 1.36 -4.40
C GLY A 290 -1.84 2.21 -4.20
N TYR A 291 -1.89 3.11 -3.22
CA TYR A 291 -0.83 4.10 -2.99
C TYR A 291 0.53 3.46 -2.68
N TRP A 292 0.58 2.57 -1.68
CA TRP A 292 1.83 1.92 -1.30
C TRP A 292 2.20 0.78 -2.25
N GLU A 293 1.21 0.10 -2.83
CA GLU A 293 1.47 -0.96 -3.81
C GLU A 293 2.14 -0.38 -5.07
N ALA A 294 1.75 0.83 -5.48
CA ALA A 294 2.43 1.58 -6.53
C ALA A 294 3.88 1.93 -6.17
N LEU A 295 4.19 2.05 -4.88
CA LEU A 295 5.56 2.23 -4.36
C LEU A 295 6.25 0.91 -4.00
N GLY A 296 5.77 -0.22 -4.52
CA GLY A 296 6.42 -1.52 -4.42
C GLY A 296 6.04 -2.32 -3.17
N TYR A 297 5.09 -1.87 -2.36
CA TYR A 297 4.59 -2.65 -1.23
C TYR A 297 3.72 -3.82 -1.69
N HIS A 298 3.69 -4.88 -0.89
CA HIS A 298 3.07 -6.14 -1.30
C HIS A 298 1.53 -6.02 -1.51
N PRO A 299 0.95 -6.68 -2.52
CA PRO A 299 -0.49 -6.64 -2.79
C PRO A 299 -1.36 -7.22 -1.67
N ARG A 300 -0.90 -8.25 -0.94
CA ARG A 300 -1.62 -8.86 0.20
C ARG A 300 -1.22 -8.26 1.55
N GLY A 301 0.04 -8.41 1.97
CA GLY A 301 0.56 -7.68 3.13
C GLY A 301 0.46 -8.44 4.46
N ARG A 302 0.56 -9.77 4.43
CA ARG A 302 0.57 -10.62 5.63
C ARG A 302 1.74 -10.30 6.56
N VAL A 303 1.41 -10.19 7.85
CA VAL A 303 2.37 -9.86 8.90
C VAL A 303 3.36 -10.99 9.16
N ASP A 304 2.85 -12.22 9.21
CA ASP A 304 3.57 -13.42 9.63
C ASP A 304 4.50 -13.98 8.56
N LEU A 305 4.23 -13.66 7.30
CA LEU A 305 5.11 -13.97 6.16
C LEU A 305 6.09 -12.84 5.80
N GLU A 306 6.05 -11.72 6.54
CA GLU A 306 6.78 -10.50 6.20
C GLU A 306 6.57 -10.04 4.74
N GLU A 307 5.33 -10.09 4.27
CA GLU A 307 4.93 -9.60 2.94
C GLU A 307 4.96 -8.06 2.94
N ARG A 308 6.13 -7.44 3.09
CA ARG A 308 6.28 -5.98 3.17
C ARG A 308 6.34 -5.34 1.78
N PHE A 309 7.17 -5.91 0.91
CA PHE A 309 7.36 -5.47 -0.47
C PHE A 309 7.00 -6.58 -1.45
N LYS A 310 6.64 -6.18 -2.67
CA LYS A 310 6.46 -7.06 -3.83
C LYS A 310 7.70 -7.92 -4.06
N GLN A 311 7.51 -9.11 -4.60
CA GLN A 311 8.54 -10.13 -4.82
C GLN A 311 8.46 -10.67 -6.26
N TYR A 312 9.62 -10.89 -6.88
CA TYR A 312 9.72 -11.46 -8.25
C TYR A 312 9.17 -10.61 -9.42
#